data_AF-X1KN36-F1
#
_entry.id   AF-X1KN36-F1
#
_cell.length_a   1.000
_cell.length_b   1.000
_cell.length_c   1.000
_cell.angle_alpha   90.00
_cell.angle_beta   90.00
_cell.angle_gamma   90.00
#
_symmetry.space_group_name_H-M   'P 1'
#
loop_
_entity.id
_entity.type
_entity.pdbx_description
1 polymer ?
#
loop_
_entity_poly.entity_id
_entity_poly.type
_entity_poly.pdbx_seq_one_letter_code
_entity_poly.pdbx_strand_id
1 'polypeptide(L)'
;KKGNSLKREEEFGRVIFLAPSLISETIFQKLYFNFFTNNHQPVKNEDLNRKTEQVAETETRYHGTNQVIKKPVKKEKDLLTFLLKLIVNYNQDSKEKIRQYLKKVRASSQNSPKEENNTSSYWQFHFEEEDNIEQEIDKYLDILVENKLIRKNKKGNFSSTTCGILIITKAIKVETYLYFKSWIKESKKGKISNLEILLFLSLSPDGKELPIPFSLSCINDCKRERHNCDQEEIYRCKILHLALNLGEEDKKLYQDKIILKKDEEKVFTLENYLAFKKTLLLYDWIESKKVKSIEEEYNLYRGSIQHLAEGFSWLAESLANLAEIADWKEEREEDLKKIRLISE
;
A
#
# COMPACT_ATOMS: atom_id res chain seq x y z
N LYS A 1 -14.89 -29.98 53.67
CA LYS A 1 -14.67 -28.56 53.31
C LYS A 1 -13.50 -28.50 52.34
N LYS A 2 -13.68 -27.81 51.19
CA LYS A 2 -12.69 -27.48 50.14
C LYS A 2 -12.21 -28.69 49.32
N GLY A 3 -12.25 -28.70 47.99
CA GLY A 3 -12.68 -27.69 47.02
C GLY A 3 -12.24 -28.19 45.65
N ASN A 4 -13.20 -28.53 44.77
CA ASN A 4 -12.94 -28.87 43.38
C ASN A 4 -12.44 -27.62 42.66
N SER A 5 -11.18 -27.61 42.22
CA SER A 5 -10.70 -26.64 41.24
C SER A 5 -11.18 -27.08 39.85
N LEU A 6 -12.30 -26.50 39.42
CA LEU A 6 -12.71 -26.50 38.02
C LEU A 6 -11.59 -25.83 37.20
N LYS A 7 -10.87 -26.63 36.41
CA LYS A 7 -10.05 -26.12 35.31
C LYS A 7 -11.01 -25.45 34.33
N ARG A 8 -11.00 -24.12 34.29
CA ARG A 8 -11.60 -23.37 33.18
C ARG A 8 -10.71 -23.61 31.97
N GLU A 9 -11.24 -24.34 30.99
CA GLU A 9 -10.68 -24.34 29.65
C GLU A 9 -10.79 -22.91 29.14
N GLU A 10 -9.64 -22.27 28.89
CA GLU A 10 -9.59 -21.00 28.17
C GLU A 10 -9.95 -21.30 26.72
N GLU A 11 -11.24 -21.27 26.41
CA GLU A 11 -11.73 -21.23 25.04
C GLU A 11 -11.19 -19.97 24.39
N PHE A 12 -10.11 -20.10 23.64
CA PHE A 12 -9.66 -19.08 22.69
C PHE A 12 -10.82 -18.85 21.70
N GLY A 13 -11.59 -17.80 21.92
CA GLY A 13 -12.69 -17.40 21.07
C GLY A 13 -12.19 -17.22 19.63
N ARG A 14 -12.81 -17.93 18.69
CA ARG A 14 -12.55 -17.73 17.25
C ARG A 14 -12.96 -16.31 16.89
N VAL A 15 -11.99 -15.48 16.52
CA VAL A 15 -12.27 -14.14 15.97
C VAL A 15 -12.82 -14.35 14.56
N ILE A 16 -14.13 -14.22 14.41
CA ILE A 16 -14.80 -14.19 13.11
C ILE A 16 -14.56 -12.80 12.52
N PHE A 17 -13.69 -12.70 11.52
CA PHE A 17 -13.62 -11.50 10.69
C PHE A 17 -14.87 -11.45 9.83
N LEU A 18 -15.86 -10.69 10.28
CA LEU A 18 -17.00 -10.33 9.44
C LEU A 18 -16.47 -9.53 8.24
N ALA A 19 -16.92 -9.88 7.03
CA ALA A 19 -16.69 -9.05 5.86
C ALA A 19 -17.14 -7.60 6.16
N PRO A 20 -16.42 -6.57 5.67
CA PRO A 20 -16.77 -5.18 5.93
C PRO A 20 -18.24 -4.91 5.56
N SER A 21 -19.06 -4.69 6.57
CA SER A 21 -20.49 -4.44 6.45
C SER A 21 -20.91 -3.41 7.49
N LEU A 22 -22.02 -2.71 7.24
CA LEU A 22 -22.56 -1.74 8.20
C LEU A 22 -22.83 -2.38 9.58
N ILE A 23 -23.18 -3.67 9.59
CA ILE A 23 -23.42 -4.47 10.80
C ILE A 23 -22.10 -4.75 11.53
N SER A 24 -21.06 -5.22 10.82
CA SER A 24 -19.75 -5.46 11.43
C SER A 24 -19.12 -4.18 11.97
N GLU A 25 -19.29 -3.07 11.24
CA GLU A 25 -18.87 -1.73 11.66
C GLU A 25 -19.59 -1.29 12.94
N THR A 26 -20.91 -1.46 13.00
CA THR A 26 -21.72 -1.14 14.19
C THR A 26 -21.33 -2.00 15.39
N ILE A 27 -21.10 -3.30 15.17
CA ILE A 27 -20.68 -4.24 16.22
C ILE A 27 -19.30 -3.86 16.74
N PHE A 28 -18.34 -3.61 15.86
CA PHE A 28 -16.99 -3.22 16.25
C PHE A 28 -17.00 -1.89 17.01
N GLN A 29 -17.77 -0.90 16.54
CA GLN A 29 -17.91 0.39 17.22
C GLN A 29 -18.48 0.25 18.64
N LYS A 30 -19.52 -0.57 18.79
CA LYS A 30 -20.13 -0.84 20.11
C LYS A 30 -19.20 -1.61 21.04
N LEU A 31 -18.46 -2.59 20.52
CA LEU A 31 -17.58 -3.43 21.33
C LEU A 31 -16.28 -2.72 21.74
N TYR A 32 -15.64 -2.02 20.79
CA TYR A 32 -14.29 -1.50 20.99
C TYR A 32 -14.21 -0.01 21.30
N PHE A 33 -15.23 0.79 20.99
CA PHE A 33 -15.16 2.23 21.23
C PHE A 33 -16.15 2.68 22.32
N ASN A 34 -17.38 2.16 22.32
CA ASN A 34 -18.35 2.48 23.38
C ASN A 34 -18.03 1.80 24.73
N PHE A 35 -17.28 0.69 24.73
CA PHE A 35 -16.88 0.02 25.98
C PHE A 35 -15.88 0.86 26.78
N PHE A 36 -14.99 1.60 26.11
CA PHE A 36 -14.00 2.47 26.77
C PHE A 36 -14.60 3.78 27.27
N THR A 37 -15.76 4.21 26.76
CA THR A 37 -16.39 5.46 27.20
C THR A 37 -17.23 5.30 28.47
N ASN A 38 -17.63 4.07 28.82
CA ASN A 38 -18.51 3.81 29.96
C ASN A 38 -17.79 3.40 31.25
N ASN A 39 -16.50 3.09 31.21
CA ASN A 39 -15.72 2.71 32.38
C ASN A 39 -14.86 3.89 32.86
N HIS A 40 -15.42 4.70 33.75
CA HIS A 40 -14.68 5.71 34.50
C HIS A 40 -13.74 5.05 35.52
N GLN A 41 -12.55 4.62 35.09
CA GLN A 41 -11.37 4.60 35.96
C GLN A 41 -10.16 5.11 35.19
N PRO A 42 -9.42 6.11 35.71
CA PRO A 42 -8.20 6.56 35.09
C PRO A 42 -7.13 5.49 35.32
N VAL A 43 -6.88 4.65 34.31
CA VAL A 43 -5.67 3.83 34.29
C VAL A 43 -4.50 4.79 34.10
N LYS A 44 -3.56 4.80 35.05
CA LYS A 44 -2.35 5.63 34.98
C LYS A 44 -1.55 5.27 33.73
N ASN A 45 -1.23 6.28 32.94
CA ASN A 45 -0.50 6.22 31.67
C ASN A 45 0.99 5.90 31.86
N GLU A 46 1.35 4.71 32.36
CA GLU A 46 2.77 4.29 32.37
C GLU A 46 3.07 3.01 31.57
N ASP A 47 2.08 2.18 31.22
CA ASP A 47 2.34 0.90 30.54
C ASP A 47 1.89 0.78 29.06
N LEU A 48 1.30 1.83 28.47
CA LEU A 48 0.79 1.78 27.08
C LEU A 48 1.71 2.46 26.05
N ASN A 49 3.02 2.45 26.27
CA ASN A 49 4.02 2.85 25.27
C ASN A 49 4.57 1.67 24.46
N ARG A 50 3.68 0.76 24.03
CA ARG A 50 4.00 -0.26 23.01
C ARG A 50 3.13 -0.06 21.79
N LYS A 51 3.63 0.82 20.91
CA LYS A 51 3.44 0.87 19.46
C LYS A 51 2.31 0.01 18.88
N THR A 52 1.14 0.64 18.72
CA THR A 52 0.18 0.30 17.67
C THR A 52 0.16 1.47 16.68
N GLU A 53 1.23 1.59 15.89
CA GLU A 53 1.29 2.52 14.76
C GLU A 53 0.38 2.00 13.64
N GLN A 54 -0.93 2.22 13.73
CA GLN A 54 -1.85 2.16 12.58
C GLN A 54 -3.26 2.73 12.86
N VAL A 55 -3.65 2.96 14.11
CA VAL A 55 -4.89 3.65 14.48
C VAL A 55 -4.54 4.72 15.51
N ALA A 56 -4.56 5.98 15.10
CA ALA A 56 -4.40 7.09 16.03
C ALA A 56 -5.77 7.48 16.59
N GLU A 57 -5.88 7.59 17.92
CA GLU A 57 -7.08 8.08 18.60
C GLU A 57 -7.05 9.62 18.67
N THR A 58 -8.14 10.28 18.30
CA THR A 58 -8.35 11.71 18.62
C THR A 58 -9.45 11.87 19.66
N GLU A 59 -9.11 12.49 20.80
CA GLU A 59 -10.06 12.83 21.86
C GLU A 59 -10.74 14.18 21.56
N THR A 60 -12.05 14.18 21.38
CA THR A 60 -12.86 15.42 21.44
C THR A 60 -13.69 15.43 22.72
N ARG A 61 -13.39 16.37 23.63
CA ARG A 61 -14.19 16.61 24.84
C ARG A 61 -15.34 17.57 24.50
N TYR A 62 -16.57 17.11 24.68
CA TYR A 62 -17.76 17.95 24.60
C TYR A 62 -18.13 18.49 26.00
N HIS A 63 -18.24 19.81 26.13
CA HIS A 63 -18.87 20.41 27.30
C HIS A 63 -20.39 20.21 27.22
N GLY A 64 -20.94 19.37 28.09
CA GLY A 64 -22.39 19.31 28.34
C GLY A 64 -23.02 17.91 28.37
N THR A 65 -22.39 16.90 27.78
CA THR A 65 -22.80 15.49 27.87
C THR A 65 -21.56 14.61 27.71
N ASN A 66 -21.25 13.75 28.68
CA ASN A 66 -20.08 12.85 28.68
C ASN A 66 -20.22 11.69 27.66
N GLN A 67 -20.46 11.98 26.39
CA GLN A 67 -20.37 11.00 25.32
C GLN A 67 -19.28 11.41 24.33
N VAL A 68 -18.09 10.83 24.50
CA VAL A 68 -16.99 10.92 23.55
C VAL A 68 -17.21 9.84 22.51
N ILE A 69 -17.73 10.16 21.33
CA ILE A 69 -17.81 9.17 20.24
C ILE A 69 -16.41 9.05 19.64
N LYS A 70 -15.63 8.08 20.11
CA LYS A 70 -14.35 7.71 19.48
C LYS A 70 -14.65 7.05 18.12
N LYS A 71 -14.07 7.58 17.04
CA LYS A 71 -14.15 6.99 15.70
C LYS A 71 -12.78 6.51 15.26
N PRO A 72 -12.70 5.42 14.48
CA PRO A 72 -11.44 4.94 13.96
C PRO A 72 -10.92 5.89 12.88
N VAL A 73 -9.69 6.37 13.07
CA VAL A 73 -8.97 7.21 12.10
C VAL A 73 -8.09 6.33 11.23
N LYS A 74 -8.34 6.37 9.92
CA LYS A 74 -7.46 5.81 8.89
C LYS A 74 -6.56 6.91 8.36
N LYS A 75 -5.24 6.72 8.50
CA LYS A 75 -4.26 7.56 7.81
C LYS A 75 -4.26 7.20 6.33
N GLU A 76 -4.54 8.15 5.47
CA GLU A 76 -4.52 7.99 4.02
C GLU A 76 -3.41 8.87 3.47
N LYS A 77 -2.39 8.22 2.90
CA LYS A 77 -1.21 8.91 2.36
C LYS A 77 -1.36 9.23 0.88
N ASP A 78 -2.23 8.51 0.19
CA ASP A 78 -2.38 8.61 -1.26
C ASP A 78 -3.71 9.28 -1.61
N LEU A 79 -3.71 10.61 -1.59
CA LEU A 79 -4.87 11.41 -1.96
C LEU A 79 -5.27 11.20 -3.43
N LEU A 80 -4.30 11.00 -4.33
CA LEU A 80 -4.54 10.83 -5.76
C LEU A 80 -5.39 9.57 -6.04
N THR A 81 -4.98 8.43 -5.51
CA THR A 81 -5.72 7.18 -5.63
C THR A 81 -7.02 7.23 -4.85
N PHE A 82 -7.05 7.91 -3.70
CA PHE A 82 -8.28 8.12 -2.93
C PHE A 82 -9.33 8.89 -3.74
N LEU A 83 -8.94 9.97 -4.43
CA LEU A 83 -9.86 10.73 -5.29
C LEU A 83 -10.39 9.89 -6.45
N LEU A 84 -9.54 9.09 -7.09
CA LEU A 84 -9.99 8.16 -8.13
C LEU A 84 -11.01 7.16 -7.56
N LYS A 85 -10.77 6.62 -6.36
CA LYS A 85 -11.69 5.71 -5.67
C LYS A 85 -13.04 6.36 -5.39
N LEU A 86 -13.07 7.65 -5.00
CA LEU A 86 -14.32 8.39 -4.81
C LEU A 86 -15.15 8.50 -6.10
N ILE A 87 -14.48 8.75 -7.22
CA ILE A 87 -15.15 8.88 -8.52
C ILE A 87 -15.67 7.53 -9.00
N VAL A 88 -14.88 6.46 -8.87
CA VAL A 88 -15.22 5.12 -9.38
C VAL A 88 -16.27 4.42 -8.51
N ASN A 89 -16.10 4.40 -7.19
CA ASN A 89 -16.94 3.58 -6.30
C ASN A 89 -18.14 4.33 -5.72
N TYR A 90 -18.03 5.65 -5.57
CA TYR A 90 -19.03 6.45 -4.86
C TYR A 90 -19.79 7.42 -5.79
N ASN A 91 -19.59 7.30 -7.12
CA ASN A 91 -20.21 8.13 -8.15
C ASN A 91 -20.15 9.63 -7.82
N GLN A 92 -19.03 10.08 -7.23
CA GLN A 92 -18.80 11.49 -6.92
C GLN A 92 -18.38 12.19 -8.23
N ASP A 93 -19.38 12.57 -9.02
CA ASP A 93 -19.20 13.06 -10.38
C ASP A 93 -18.91 14.56 -10.46
N SER A 94 -18.88 15.33 -9.37
CA SER A 94 -18.56 16.76 -9.41
C SER A 94 -17.56 17.17 -8.33
N LYS A 95 -16.83 18.27 -8.59
CA LYS A 95 -15.87 18.82 -7.61
C LYS A 95 -16.56 19.17 -6.29
N GLU A 96 -17.76 19.72 -6.34
CA GLU A 96 -18.56 20.09 -5.17
C GLU A 96 -18.93 18.86 -4.35
N LYS A 97 -19.32 17.76 -5.02
CA LYS A 97 -19.65 16.49 -4.36
C LYS A 97 -18.43 15.88 -3.66
N ILE A 98 -17.27 15.86 -4.34
CA ILE A 98 -15.99 15.42 -3.76
C ILE A 98 -15.63 16.27 -2.53
N ARG A 99 -15.71 17.61 -2.65
CA ARG A 99 -15.45 18.54 -1.54
C ARG A 99 -16.40 18.31 -0.36
N GLN A 100 -17.70 18.17 -0.63
CA GLN A 100 -18.69 17.88 0.41
C GLN A 100 -18.41 16.55 1.12
N TYR A 101 -18.02 15.53 0.36
CA TYR A 101 -17.64 14.23 0.93
C TYR A 101 -16.41 14.35 1.83
N LEU A 102 -15.33 14.97 1.36
CA LEU A 102 -14.11 15.18 2.15
C LEU A 102 -14.38 16.02 3.41
N LYS A 103 -15.19 17.07 3.29
CA LYS A 103 -15.65 17.85 4.46
C LYS A 103 -16.41 16.98 5.45
N LYS A 104 -17.34 16.13 5.02
CA LYS A 104 -18.07 15.22 5.93
C LYS A 104 -17.14 14.23 6.64
N VAL A 105 -16.20 13.67 5.90
CA VAL A 105 -15.24 12.70 6.43
C VAL A 105 -14.26 13.33 7.42
N ARG A 106 -13.88 14.61 7.24
CA ARG A 106 -13.01 15.35 8.18
C ARG A 106 -13.75 16.03 9.33
N ALA A 107 -14.89 16.68 9.06
CA ALA A 107 -15.62 17.53 10.02
C ALA A 107 -16.26 16.76 11.18
N SER A 108 -16.25 15.42 11.14
CA SER A 108 -16.51 14.61 12.32
C SER A 108 -15.45 14.78 13.44
N SER A 109 -14.47 15.67 13.23
CA SER A 109 -13.54 16.22 14.22
C SER A 109 -14.06 17.47 14.97
N GLN A 110 -14.99 18.29 14.45
CA GLN A 110 -15.24 19.63 15.05
C GLN A 110 -16.67 20.21 15.11
N ASN A 111 -17.73 19.60 14.55
CA ASN A 111 -19.06 20.26 14.56
C ASN A 111 -20.10 19.60 15.49
N SER A 112 -20.96 20.47 16.04
CA SER A 112 -22.00 20.26 17.04
C SER A 112 -23.11 19.26 16.63
N PRO A 113 -23.82 18.65 17.60
CA PRO A 113 -24.84 17.63 17.37
C PRO A 113 -26.18 18.26 17.00
N LYS A 114 -26.26 18.91 15.83
CA LYS A 114 -27.54 19.35 15.27
C LYS A 114 -27.56 19.10 13.77
N GLU A 115 -27.51 17.83 13.40
CA GLU A 115 -28.16 17.25 12.22
C GLU A 115 -27.77 15.78 12.14
N GLU A 116 -28.64 14.93 12.68
CA GLU A 116 -28.64 13.49 12.41
C GLU A 116 -29.02 13.24 10.95
N ASN A 117 -28.11 13.56 10.03
CA ASN A 117 -28.17 13.02 8.69
C ASN A 117 -27.29 11.76 8.68
N ASN A 118 -27.97 10.60 8.64
CA ASN A 118 -27.52 9.21 8.70
C ASN A 118 -26.45 8.78 7.66
N THR A 119 -25.39 9.55 7.46
CA THR A 119 -24.28 9.20 6.55
C THR A 119 -22.92 9.55 7.16
N SER A 120 -22.76 9.33 8.46
CA SER A 120 -21.44 9.40 9.09
C SER A 120 -20.65 8.16 8.64
N SER A 121 -19.72 8.32 7.70
CA SER A 121 -18.71 7.29 7.38
C SER A 121 -18.10 6.74 8.67
N TYR A 122 -18.01 5.40 8.78
CA TYR A 122 -17.40 4.71 9.91
C TYR A 122 -15.93 5.14 10.11
N TRP A 123 -15.20 5.31 9.01
CA TRP A 123 -13.81 5.79 9.01
C TRP A 123 -13.72 7.30 8.95
N GLN A 124 -12.89 7.86 9.84
CA GLN A 124 -12.31 9.20 9.70
C GLN A 124 -11.02 9.08 8.90
N PHE A 125 -10.81 9.97 7.93
CA PHE A 125 -9.60 9.96 7.11
C PHE A 125 -8.73 11.15 7.47
N HIS A 126 -7.49 10.87 7.82
CA HIS A 126 -6.45 11.87 8.05
C HIS A 126 -5.44 11.80 6.90
N PHE A 127 -5.25 12.92 6.21
CA PHE A 127 -4.35 13.05 5.08
C PHE A 127 -3.07 13.75 5.55
N GLU A 128 -1.90 13.39 5.02
CA GLU A 128 -0.64 14.01 5.44
C GLU A 128 -0.56 15.50 5.02
N GLU A 129 -1.24 15.88 3.93
CA GLU A 129 -1.25 17.23 3.37
C GLU A 129 -2.47 18.06 3.88
N GLU A 130 -2.55 18.35 5.18
CA GLU A 130 -3.75 19.02 5.75
C GLU A 130 -3.87 20.51 5.36
N ASP A 131 -2.75 21.21 5.19
CA ASP A 131 -2.73 22.68 5.07
C ASP A 131 -3.13 23.20 3.67
N ASN A 132 -3.11 22.37 2.61
CA ASN A 132 -3.39 22.82 1.24
C ASN A 132 -4.23 21.87 0.37
N ILE A 133 -5.01 21.02 1.01
CA ILE A 133 -5.70 19.92 0.34
C ILE A 133 -6.68 20.35 -0.74
N GLU A 134 -7.24 21.56 -0.69
CA GLU A 134 -8.15 22.06 -1.73
C GLU A 134 -7.42 22.36 -3.05
N GLN A 135 -6.20 22.91 -2.99
CA GLN A 135 -5.39 23.12 -4.20
C GLN A 135 -4.86 21.78 -4.73
N GLU A 136 -4.53 20.84 -3.84
CA GLU A 136 -4.09 19.50 -4.21
C GLU A 136 -5.19 18.68 -4.86
N ILE A 137 -6.45 18.79 -4.40
CA ILE A 137 -7.59 18.15 -5.06
C ILE A 137 -7.68 18.61 -6.51
N ASP A 138 -7.60 19.92 -6.76
CA ASP A 138 -7.70 20.45 -8.11
C ASP A 138 -6.53 19.96 -8.99
N LYS A 139 -5.29 20.00 -8.47
CA LYS A 139 -4.10 19.46 -9.13
C LYS A 139 -4.23 17.97 -9.45
N TYR A 140 -4.66 17.15 -8.48
CA TYR A 140 -4.78 15.70 -8.65
C TYR A 140 -5.91 15.33 -9.61
N LEU A 141 -7.03 16.05 -9.59
CA LEU A 141 -8.09 15.86 -10.59
C LEU A 141 -7.60 16.16 -12.00
N ASP A 142 -6.79 17.21 -12.17
CA ASP A 142 -6.20 17.53 -13.47
C ASP A 142 -5.22 16.42 -13.91
N ILE A 143 -4.37 15.90 -13.02
CA ILE A 143 -3.50 14.74 -13.30
C ILE A 143 -4.31 13.49 -13.74
N LEU A 144 -5.44 13.21 -13.08
CA LEU A 144 -6.32 12.09 -13.45
C LEU A 144 -6.95 12.28 -14.83
N VAL A 145 -7.32 13.51 -15.19
CA VAL A 145 -7.86 13.85 -16.53
C VAL A 145 -6.78 13.74 -17.60
N GLU A 146 -5.61 14.34 -17.38
CA GLU A 146 -4.47 14.32 -18.31
C GLU A 146 -4.02 12.90 -18.64
N ASN A 147 -3.99 12.03 -17.63
CA ASN A 147 -3.62 10.63 -17.81
C ASN A 147 -4.75 9.73 -18.34
N LYS A 148 -5.90 10.32 -18.67
CA LYS A 148 -7.10 9.65 -19.17
C LYS A 148 -7.65 8.59 -18.22
N LEU A 149 -7.50 8.79 -16.91
CA LEU A 149 -8.08 7.93 -15.87
C LEU A 149 -9.54 8.29 -15.59
N ILE A 150 -9.85 9.58 -15.70
CA ILE A 150 -11.21 10.11 -15.67
C ILE A 150 -11.44 11.01 -16.89
N ARG A 151 -12.71 11.18 -17.28
CA ARG A 151 -13.14 12.13 -18.31
C ARG A 151 -13.96 13.24 -17.68
N LYS A 152 -13.63 14.48 -18.02
CA LYS A 152 -14.39 15.67 -17.65
C LYS A 152 -15.33 16.05 -18.79
N ASN A 153 -16.64 16.15 -18.51
CA ASN A 153 -17.62 16.59 -19.50
C ASN A 153 -17.69 18.13 -19.58
N LYS A 154 -18.42 18.68 -20.56
CA LYS A 154 -18.59 20.14 -20.74
C LYS A 154 -19.26 20.84 -19.55
N LYS A 155 -20.01 20.09 -18.71
CA LYS A 155 -20.66 20.60 -17.50
C LYS A 155 -19.74 20.59 -16.27
N GLY A 156 -18.52 20.06 -16.41
CA GLY A 156 -17.55 19.95 -15.32
C GLY A 156 -17.63 18.64 -14.52
N ASN A 157 -18.53 17.71 -14.89
CA ASN A 157 -18.65 16.43 -14.19
C ASN A 157 -17.61 15.41 -14.68
N PHE A 158 -17.17 14.55 -13.77
CA PHE A 158 -16.23 13.47 -13.99
C PHE A 158 -16.94 12.15 -14.23
N SER A 159 -16.37 11.34 -15.11
CA SER A 159 -16.74 9.93 -15.32
C SER A 159 -15.48 9.10 -15.36
N SER A 160 -15.54 7.88 -14.82
CA SER A 160 -14.40 6.96 -14.83
C SER A 160 -14.17 6.41 -16.24
N THR A 161 -12.91 6.10 -16.54
CA THR A 161 -12.53 5.36 -17.75
C THR A 161 -12.28 3.89 -17.41
N THR A 162 -12.13 3.04 -18.43
CA THR A 162 -11.73 1.64 -18.24
C THR A 162 -10.43 1.51 -17.44
N CYS A 163 -9.42 2.35 -17.72
CA CYS A 163 -8.18 2.37 -16.96
C CYS A 163 -8.40 2.82 -15.50
N GLY A 164 -9.21 3.85 -15.28
CA GLY A 164 -9.56 4.32 -13.94
C GLY A 164 -10.28 3.26 -13.11
N ILE A 165 -11.21 2.52 -13.72
CA ILE A 165 -11.90 1.40 -13.08
C ILE A 165 -10.91 0.28 -12.76
N LEU A 166 -10.05 -0.09 -13.72
CA LEU A 166 -9.08 -1.16 -13.54
C LEU A 166 -8.14 -0.91 -12.36
N ILE A 167 -7.60 0.31 -12.21
CA ILE A 167 -6.73 0.69 -11.09
C ILE A 167 -7.40 0.41 -9.75
N ILE A 168 -8.66 0.84 -9.61
CA ILE A 168 -9.44 0.64 -8.39
C ILE A 168 -9.80 -0.83 -8.18
N THR A 169 -10.14 -1.57 -9.23
CA THR A 169 -10.41 -3.02 -9.15
C THR A 169 -9.17 -3.82 -8.77
N LYS A 170 -8.00 -3.46 -9.31
CA LYS A 170 -6.71 -4.06 -8.96
C LYS A 170 -6.16 -3.56 -7.65
N ALA A 171 -6.77 -2.54 -7.03
CA ALA A 171 -6.33 -1.94 -5.78
C ALA A 171 -4.87 -1.44 -5.79
N ILE A 172 -4.34 -1.06 -6.95
CA ILE A 172 -3.01 -0.46 -7.10
C ILE A 172 -3.11 1.06 -7.01
N LYS A 173 -1.99 1.72 -6.69
CA LYS A 173 -1.88 3.17 -6.72
C LYS A 173 -1.89 3.72 -8.14
N VAL A 174 -2.37 4.95 -8.29
CA VAL A 174 -2.30 5.69 -9.56
C VAL A 174 -0.84 5.86 -9.99
N GLU A 175 0.06 6.16 -9.06
CA GLU A 175 1.50 6.29 -9.34
C GLU A 175 2.10 4.99 -9.85
N THR A 176 1.70 3.84 -9.27
CA THR A 176 2.09 2.51 -9.76
C THR A 176 1.59 2.28 -11.18
N TYR A 177 0.35 2.63 -11.47
CA TYR A 177 -0.17 2.56 -12.84
C TYR A 177 0.61 3.44 -13.81
N LEU A 178 0.93 4.68 -13.45
CA LEU A 178 1.69 5.59 -14.33
C LEU A 178 3.10 5.06 -14.58
N TYR A 179 3.71 4.46 -13.56
CA TYR A 179 4.99 3.78 -13.66
C TYR A 179 4.92 2.54 -14.57
N PHE A 180 3.89 1.71 -14.45
CA PHE A 180 3.64 0.56 -15.34
C PHE A 180 3.43 1.00 -16.79
N LYS A 181 2.61 2.03 -16.99
CA LYS A 181 2.31 2.59 -18.32
C LYS A 181 3.56 3.13 -19.02
N SER A 182 4.46 3.79 -18.30
CA SER A 182 5.70 4.33 -18.91
C SER A 182 6.64 3.21 -19.35
N TRP A 183 6.84 2.18 -18.53
CA TRP A 183 7.68 1.04 -18.89
C TRP A 183 7.08 0.19 -20.01
N ILE A 184 5.76 -0.02 -20.01
CA ILE A 184 5.07 -0.72 -21.10
C ILE A 184 5.36 -0.03 -22.45
N LYS A 185 5.38 1.31 -22.48
CA LYS A 185 5.66 2.10 -23.67
C LYS A 185 7.14 2.06 -24.10
N GLU A 186 8.07 1.97 -23.15
CA GLU A 186 9.51 2.09 -23.40
C GLU A 186 10.22 0.73 -23.54
N SER A 187 9.63 -0.36 -23.05
CA SER A 187 10.24 -1.69 -23.03
C SER A 187 10.44 -2.25 -24.45
N LYS A 188 11.60 -2.89 -24.67
CA LYS A 188 11.95 -3.54 -25.94
C LYS A 188 11.25 -4.91 -26.05
N LYS A 189 10.50 -5.14 -27.14
CA LYS A 189 9.82 -6.40 -27.45
C LYS A 189 10.79 -7.60 -27.44
N GLY A 190 10.38 -8.70 -26.79
CA GLY A 190 11.08 -9.99 -26.74
C GLY A 190 12.35 -10.01 -25.90
N LYS A 191 12.68 -8.91 -25.22
CA LYS A 191 13.94 -8.75 -24.46
C LYS A 191 13.73 -8.69 -22.95
N ILE A 192 12.55 -8.97 -22.43
CA ILE A 192 12.28 -8.85 -20.99
C ILE A 192 12.76 -10.11 -20.26
N SER A 193 13.54 -9.93 -19.19
CA SER A 193 13.96 -11.00 -18.28
C SER A 193 13.15 -11.00 -16.99
N ASN A 194 13.20 -12.12 -16.27
CA ASN A 194 12.59 -12.22 -14.93
C ASN A 194 13.22 -11.22 -13.96
N LEU A 195 14.56 -11.01 -14.06
CA LEU A 195 15.27 -10.03 -13.25
C LEU A 195 14.76 -8.61 -13.53
N GLU A 196 14.55 -8.25 -14.80
CA GLU A 196 14.01 -6.94 -15.19
C GLU A 196 12.61 -6.73 -14.62
N ILE A 197 11.72 -7.73 -14.78
CA ILE A 197 10.35 -7.65 -14.26
C ILE A 197 10.35 -7.49 -12.74
N LEU A 198 11.08 -8.33 -12.01
CA LEU A 198 11.12 -8.26 -10.54
C LEU A 198 11.71 -6.94 -10.03
N LEU A 199 12.76 -6.44 -10.69
CA LEU A 199 13.34 -5.14 -10.34
C LEU A 199 12.34 -4.02 -10.58
N PHE A 200 11.68 -4.05 -11.73
CA PHE A 200 10.67 -3.10 -12.11
C PHE A 200 9.51 -3.08 -11.10
N LEU A 201 8.92 -4.24 -10.80
CA LEU A 201 7.84 -4.36 -9.82
C LEU A 201 8.28 -3.86 -8.43
N SER A 202 9.49 -4.22 -7.99
CA SER A 202 10.03 -3.81 -6.67
C SER A 202 10.20 -2.30 -6.53
N LEU A 203 10.49 -1.62 -7.64
CA LEU A 203 10.70 -0.16 -7.66
C LEU A 203 9.41 0.65 -7.81
N SER A 204 8.29 -0.01 -8.10
CA SER A 204 6.98 0.64 -8.13
C SER A 204 6.56 1.14 -6.74
N PRO A 205 5.71 2.18 -6.64
CA PRO A 205 5.19 2.67 -5.36
C PRO A 205 4.60 1.56 -4.48
N ASP A 206 3.72 0.72 -5.03
CA ASP A 206 3.16 -0.42 -4.30
C ASP A 206 4.23 -1.47 -3.95
N GLY A 207 5.14 -1.77 -4.87
CA GLY A 207 6.23 -2.73 -4.63
C GLY A 207 7.19 -2.29 -3.52
N LYS A 208 7.44 -0.99 -3.38
CA LYS A 208 8.22 -0.41 -2.28
C LYS A 208 7.51 -0.56 -0.94
N GLU A 209 6.20 -0.39 -0.91
CA GLU A 209 5.38 -0.48 0.31
C GLU A 209 5.09 -1.91 0.77
N LEU A 210 5.17 -2.91 -0.14
CA LEU A 210 5.05 -4.31 0.25
C LEU A 210 6.06 -4.63 1.36
N PRO A 211 5.62 -5.05 2.55
CA PRO A 211 6.53 -5.28 3.66
C PRO A 211 7.41 -6.49 3.36
N ILE A 212 8.70 -6.39 3.66
CA ILE A 212 9.51 -7.58 3.89
C ILE A 212 9.26 -7.95 5.35
N PRO A 213 8.61 -9.08 5.67
CA PRO A 213 8.29 -9.41 7.05
C PRO A 213 9.59 -9.71 7.81
N PHE A 214 10.10 -8.71 8.52
CA PHE A 214 11.29 -8.84 9.36
C PHE A 214 11.00 -9.75 10.56
N SER A 215 11.92 -10.63 10.93
CA SER A 215 11.91 -11.16 12.30
C SER A 215 12.19 -10.01 13.25
N LEU A 216 11.44 -9.91 14.37
CA LEU A 216 11.54 -8.83 15.36
C LEU A 216 12.98 -8.58 15.88
N SER A 217 13.87 -9.58 15.80
CA SER A 217 15.30 -9.45 16.09
C SER A 217 16.04 -8.43 15.21
N CYS A 218 15.53 -8.18 14.01
CA CYS A 218 16.13 -7.31 13.01
C CYS A 218 15.65 -5.85 13.08
N ILE A 219 14.74 -5.49 13.99
CA ILE A 219 14.38 -4.07 14.19
C ILE A 219 15.57 -3.28 14.76
N ASN A 220 16.39 -3.95 15.58
CA ASN A 220 17.69 -3.41 16.01
C ASN A 220 18.70 -3.43 14.86
N ASP A 221 18.57 -4.38 13.93
CA ASP A 221 19.37 -4.40 12.71
C ASP A 221 18.95 -3.31 11.73
N CYS A 222 17.68 -2.90 11.59
CA CYS A 222 17.31 -1.74 10.76
C CYS A 222 17.91 -0.41 11.28
N LYS A 223 18.32 -0.35 12.56
CA LYS A 223 19.12 0.76 13.10
C LYS A 223 20.64 0.56 12.89
N ARG A 224 21.12 -0.69 12.74
CA ARG A 224 22.52 -1.02 12.38
C ARG A 224 22.78 -1.02 10.86
N GLU A 225 21.85 -1.49 10.04
CA GLU A 225 21.82 -1.47 8.57
C GLU A 225 21.80 -0.04 8.04
N ARG A 226 21.16 0.91 8.75
CA ARG A 226 21.29 2.35 8.49
C ARG A 226 22.73 2.86 8.56
N HIS A 227 23.62 2.16 9.25
CA HIS A 227 25.03 2.51 9.39
C HIS A 227 25.96 1.72 8.45
N ASN A 228 25.42 0.78 7.66
CA ASN A 228 26.18 0.00 6.68
C ASN A 228 25.82 0.46 5.27
N CYS A 229 26.37 1.61 4.84
CA CYS A 229 26.41 1.97 3.41
C CYS A 229 26.97 0.81 2.54
N ASP A 230 27.78 -0.07 3.12
CA ASP A 230 28.37 -1.23 2.47
C ASP A 230 27.34 -2.32 2.09
N GLN A 231 26.27 -2.51 2.87
CA GLN A 231 25.26 -3.55 2.57
C GLN A 231 24.28 -3.12 1.47
N GLU A 232 23.98 -1.82 1.37
CA GLU A 232 23.15 -1.28 0.31
C GLU A 232 23.82 -1.42 -1.06
N GLU A 233 25.15 -1.28 -1.09
CA GLU A 233 25.97 -1.49 -2.27
C GLU A 233 26.03 -2.98 -2.68
N ILE A 234 25.92 -3.93 -1.74
CA ILE A 234 25.99 -5.37 -2.04
C ILE A 234 24.84 -5.81 -2.95
N TYR A 235 23.57 -5.53 -2.59
CA TYR A 235 22.44 -5.97 -3.41
C TYR A 235 22.41 -5.24 -4.76
N ARG A 236 22.76 -3.95 -4.78
CA ARG A 236 22.92 -3.20 -6.03
C ARG A 236 23.97 -3.84 -6.93
N CYS A 237 25.15 -4.15 -6.39
CA CYS A 237 26.23 -4.80 -7.13
C CYS A 237 25.84 -6.20 -7.62
N LYS A 238 25.13 -6.99 -6.79
CA LYS A 238 24.60 -8.31 -7.19
C LYS A 238 23.64 -8.19 -8.37
N ILE A 239 22.68 -7.27 -8.33
CA ILE A 239 21.74 -7.02 -9.43
C ILE A 239 22.50 -6.58 -10.68
N LEU A 240 23.46 -5.65 -10.55
CA LEU A 240 24.28 -5.20 -11.67
C LEU A 240 25.08 -6.36 -12.29
N HIS A 241 25.67 -7.21 -11.47
CA HIS A 241 26.40 -8.39 -11.95
C HIS A 241 25.49 -9.37 -12.68
N LEU A 242 24.28 -9.63 -12.16
CA LEU A 242 23.29 -10.45 -12.85
C LEU A 242 22.85 -9.80 -14.18
N ALA A 243 22.61 -8.50 -14.20
CA ALA A 243 22.25 -7.78 -15.42
C ALA A 243 23.36 -7.85 -16.49
N LEU A 244 24.63 -7.71 -16.09
CA LEU A 244 25.79 -7.89 -16.98
C LEU A 244 25.89 -9.33 -17.51
N ASN A 245 25.66 -10.33 -16.65
CA ASN A 245 25.68 -11.74 -17.08
C ASN A 245 24.54 -12.07 -18.06
N LEU A 246 23.41 -11.36 -17.98
CA LEU A 246 22.29 -11.46 -18.90
C LEU A 246 22.46 -10.58 -20.16
N GLY A 247 23.49 -9.72 -20.22
CA GLY A 247 23.71 -8.76 -21.32
C GLY A 247 22.65 -7.67 -21.39
N GLU A 248 22.16 -7.21 -20.23
CA GLU A 248 21.04 -6.27 -20.10
C GLU A 248 21.45 -4.89 -19.59
N GLU A 249 22.76 -4.64 -19.44
CA GLU A 249 23.28 -3.39 -18.88
C GLU A 249 22.91 -2.15 -19.71
N ASP A 250 22.64 -2.30 -21.01
CA ASP A 250 22.22 -1.21 -21.90
C ASP A 250 20.77 -0.77 -21.69
N LYS A 251 19.96 -1.56 -20.98
CA LYS A 251 18.54 -1.23 -20.82
C LYS A 251 18.37 -0.05 -19.87
N LYS A 252 17.44 0.83 -20.27
CA LYS A 252 17.10 2.07 -19.56
C LYS A 252 16.81 1.86 -18.07
N LEU A 253 16.15 0.76 -17.69
CA LEU A 253 15.86 0.45 -16.28
C LEU A 253 17.13 0.36 -15.44
N TYR A 254 18.14 -0.39 -15.90
CA TYR A 254 19.40 -0.56 -15.18
C TYR A 254 20.24 0.71 -15.23
N GLN A 255 20.27 1.41 -16.37
CA GLN A 255 20.97 2.68 -16.49
C GLN A 255 20.42 3.72 -15.50
N ASP A 256 19.11 3.96 -15.52
CA ASP A 256 18.46 5.00 -14.70
C ASP A 256 18.44 4.65 -13.19
N LYS A 257 18.28 3.36 -12.85
CA LYS A 257 18.00 2.95 -11.47
C LYS A 257 19.20 2.36 -10.73
N ILE A 258 20.21 1.87 -11.45
CA ILE A 258 21.38 1.17 -10.89
C ILE A 258 22.70 1.90 -11.22
N ILE A 259 22.97 2.19 -12.50
CA ILE A 259 24.29 2.62 -13.00
C ILE A 259 24.51 4.13 -12.86
N LEU A 260 23.60 4.96 -13.40
CA LEU A 260 23.74 6.43 -13.43
C LEU A 260 23.54 7.08 -12.05
N LYS A 261 23.15 6.32 -11.03
CA LYS A 261 23.06 6.80 -9.63
C LYS A 261 24.42 7.05 -8.96
N LYS A 262 25.55 6.92 -9.67
CA LYS A 262 26.88 7.18 -9.10
C LYS A 262 27.26 8.67 -9.03
N ASP A 263 26.67 9.54 -9.88
CA ASP A 263 27.21 10.89 -10.10
C ASP A 263 26.38 12.03 -9.51
N GLU A 264 25.19 11.77 -8.96
CA GLU A 264 24.42 12.78 -8.22
C GLU A 264 24.34 12.41 -6.74
N GLU A 265 24.54 13.38 -5.85
CA GLU A 265 24.38 13.31 -4.37
C GLU A 265 22.95 12.93 -3.91
N LYS A 266 22.30 11.98 -4.56
CA LYS A 266 21.05 11.38 -4.13
C LYS A 266 21.38 10.26 -3.16
N VAL A 267 21.34 10.62 -1.88
CA VAL A 267 21.30 9.73 -0.71
C VAL A 267 20.51 8.46 -1.06
N PHE A 268 21.17 7.30 -1.00
CA PHE A 268 20.50 6.01 -1.13
C PHE A 268 19.38 5.94 -0.10
N THR A 269 18.14 5.72 -0.57
CA THR A 269 16.98 5.63 0.31
C THR A 269 16.78 4.19 0.75
N LEU A 270 16.39 4.01 2.01
CA LEU A 270 16.02 2.71 2.57
C LEU A 270 15.02 1.95 1.67
N GLU A 271 14.09 2.66 1.04
CA GLU A 271 13.14 2.08 0.09
C GLU A 271 13.81 1.40 -1.12
N ASN A 272 14.86 2.02 -1.67
CA ASN A 272 15.59 1.46 -2.81
C ASN A 272 16.40 0.23 -2.39
N TYR A 273 17.03 0.28 -1.21
CA TYR A 273 17.70 -0.89 -0.63
C TYR A 273 16.74 -2.07 -0.48
N LEU A 274 15.57 -1.83 0.12
CA LEU A 274 14.54 -2.87 0.30
C LEU A 274 14.01 -3.38 -1.04
N ALA A 275 13.82 -2.50 -2.02
CA ALA A 275 13.44 -2.91 -3.38
C ALA A 275 14.48 -3.85 -4.01
N PHE A 276 15.77 -3.56 -3.87
CA PHE A 276 16.84 -4.42 -4.39
C PHE A 276 16.90 -5.77 -3.64
N LYS A 277 16.75 -5.75 -2.32
CA LYS A 277 16.66 -6.97 -1.52
C LYS A 277 15.48 -7.84 -1.96
N LYS A 278 14.28 -7.27 -2.14
CA LYS A 278 13.08 -7.96 -2.65
C LYS A 278 13.32 -8.58 -4.02
N THR A 279 13.93 -7.81 -4.91
CA THR A 279 14.24 -8.25 -6.28
C THR A 279 15.10 -9.52 -6.26
N LEU A 280 16.22 -9.49 -5.54
CA LEU A 280 17.14 -10.63 -5.49
C LEU A 280 16.53 -11.84 -4.76
N LEU A 281 15.83 -11.60 -3.66
CA LEU A 281 15.14 -12.64 -2.92
C LEU A 281 14.13 -13.38 -3.80
N LEU A 282 13.30 -12.64 -4.54
CA LEU A 282 12.30 -13.22 -5.43
C LEU A 282 12.92 -13.85 -6.67
N TYR A 283 14.02 -13.29 -7.18
CA TYR A 283 14.75 -13.88 -8.29
C TYR A 283 15.32 -15.25 -7.91
N ASP A 284 15.92 -15.35 -6.73
CA ASP A 284 16.42 -16.60 -6.17
C ASP A 284 15.31 -17.61 -5.88
N TRP A 285 14.13 -17.12 -5.49
CA TRP A 285 12.95 -17.93 -5.25
C TRP A 285 12.41 -18.58 -6.54
N ILE A 286 12.25 -17.80 -7.62
CA ILE A 286 11.74 -18.32 -8.90
C ILE A 286 12.75 -19.21 -9.62
N GLU A 287 14.06 -18.98 -9.46
CA GLU A 287 15.13 -19.84 -9.98
C GLU A 287 15.27 -21.16 -9.19
N SER A 288 14.31 -21.46 -8.30
CA SER A 288 14.22 -22.72 -7.53
C SER A 288 15.48 -23.02 -6.71
N LYS A 289 16.17 -21.98 -6.21
CA LYS A 289 17.23 -22.18 -5.22
C LYS A 289 16.67 -22.89 -3.99
N LYS A 290 17.51 -23.67 -3.32
CA LYS A 290 17.11 -24.39 -2.10
C LYS A 290 16.59 -23.40 -1.06
N VAL A 291 15.34 -23.59 -0.60
CA VAL A 291 14.69 -22.69 0.37
C VAL A 291 15.58 -22.38 1.56
N LYS A 292 16.24 -23.40 2.14
CA LYS A 292 17.17 -23.23 3.26
C LYS A 292 18.28 -22.22 2.97
N SER A 293 18.84 -22.23 1.75
CA SER A 293 19.87 -21.26 1.35
C SER A 293 19.31 -19.84 1.22
N ILE A 294 18.08 -19.70 0.74
CA ILE A 294 17.39 -18.41 0.65
C ILE A 294 17.09 -17.88 2.08
N GLU A 295 16.60 -18.74 2.97
CA GLU A 295 16.33 -18.37 4.36
C GLU A 295 17.61 -17.88 5.07
N GLU A 296 18.72 -18.58 4.88
CA GLU A 296 20.04 -18.22 5.44
C GLU A 296 20.61 -16.92 4.81
N GLU A 297 20.51 -16.74 3.49
CA GLU A 297 21.09 -15.57 2.79
C GLU A 297 20.32 -14.28 3.10
N TYR A 298 18.99 -14.34 3.16
CA TYR A 298 18.15 -13.14 3.33
C TYR A 298 17.66 -12.93 4.76
N ASN A 299 17.93 -13.89 5.66
CA ASN A 299 17.48 -13.94 7.04
C ASN A 299 15.95 -13.81 7.18
N LEU A 300 15.23 -14.64 6.41
CA LEU A 300 13.77 -14.64 6.36
C LEU A 300 13.25 -16.07 6.40
N TYR A 301 12.13 -16.29 7.06
CA TYR A 301 11.47 -17.59 7.04
C TYR A 301 10.67 -17.79 5.76
N ARG A 302 10.52 -19.03 5.32
CA ARG A 302 9.75 -19.43 4.14
C ARG A 302 8.36 -18.80 4.07
N GLY A 303 7.64 -18.72 5.20
CA GLY A 303 6.31 -18.11 5.25
C GLY A 303 6.33 -16.61 4.91
N SER A 304 7.38 -15.89 5.34
CA SER A 304 7.57 -14.47 5.02
C SER A 304 7.91 -14.29 3.53
N ILE A 305 8.70 -15.19 2.96
CA ILE A 305 9.04 -15.19 1.54
C ILE A 305 7.79 -15.45 0.70
N GLN A 306 6.97 -16.44 1.09
CA GLN A 306 5.71 -16.75 0.43
C GLN A 306 4.75 -15.55 0.44
N HIS A 307 4.57 -14.89 1.59
CA HIS A 307 3.70 -13.71 1.67
C HIS A 307 4.18 -12.55 0.77
N LEU A 308 5.50 -12.35 0.69
CA LEU A 308 6.06 -11.37 -0.23
C LEU A 308 5.82 -11.78 -1.70
N ALA A 309 6.01 -13.06 -2.03
CA ALA A 309 5.77 -13.58 -3.37
C ALA A 309 4.29 -13.42 -3.79
N GLU A 310 3.34 -13.66 -2.88
CA GLU A 310 1.91 -13.38 -3.11
C GLU A 310 1.65 -11.91 -3.43
N GLY A 311 2.28 -10.98 -2.69
CA GLY A 311 2.19 -9.55 -2.97
C GLY A 311 2.76 -9.17 -4.35
N PHE A 312 3.87 -9.78 -4.76
CA PHE A 312 4.45 -9.56 -6.09
C PHE A 312 3.66 -10.25 -7.20
N SER A 313 3.00 -11.36 -6.91
CA SER A 313 2.12 -12.06 -7.84
C SER A 313 0.94 -11.15 -8.22
N TRP A 314 0.34 -10.48 -7.23
CA TRP A 314 -0.69 -9.46 -7.44
C TRP A 314 -0.20 -8.27 -8.30
N LEU A 315 1.03 -7.80 -8.09
CA LEU A 315 1.62 -6.72 -8.91
C LEU A 315 1.91 -7.18 -10.34
N ALA A 316 2.42 -8.40 -10.52
CA ALA A 316 2.69 -8.98 -11.83
C ALA A 316 1.40 -9.19 -12.62
N GLU A 317 0.33 -9.69 -11.98
CA GLU A 317 -1.00 -9.81 -12.58
C GLU A 317 -1.55 -8.44 -13.01
N SER A 318 -1.37 -7.42 -12.15
CA SER A 318 -1.78 -6.04 -12.46
C SER A 318 -1.02 -5.49 -13.66
N LEU A 319 0.29 -5.74 -13.76
CA LEU A 319 1.11 -5.35 -14.89
C LEU A 319 0.67 -6.07 -16.18
N ALA A 320 0.42 -7.39 -16.12
CA ALA A 320 -0.05 -8.18 -17.26
C ALA A 320 -1.37 -7.64 -17.82
N ASN A 321 -2.35 -7.34 -16.95
CA ASN A 321 -3.63 -6.76 -17.36
C ASN A 321 -3.48 -5.40 -18.03
N LEU A 322 -2.53 -4.57 -17.58
CA LEU A 322 -2.25 -3.28 -18.20
C LEU A 322 -1.55 -3.41 -19.54
N ALA A 323 -0.58 -4.32 -19.65
CA ALA A 323 0.09 -4.62 -20.91
C ALA A 323 -0.89 -5.13 -21.96
N GLU A 324 -1.86 -5.95 -21.56
CA GLU A 324 -2.96 -6.40 -22.42
C GLU A 324 -3.84 -5.27 -22.96
N ILE A 325 -4.15 -4.26 -22.13
CA ILE A 325 -4.91 -3.08 -22.54
C ILE A 325 -4.07 -2.17 -23.44
N ALA A 326 -2.74 -2.23 -23.32
CA ALA A 326 -1.79 -1.54 -24.19
C ALA A 326 -1.43 -2.35 -25.45
N ASP A 327 -2.31 -3.26 -25.89
CA ASP A 327 -2.23 -4.04 -27.12
C ASP A 327 -1.02 -4.99 -27.24
N TRP A 328 -0.45 -5.46 -26.12
CA TRP A 328 0.63 -6.48 -26.16
C TRP A 328 0.15 -7.88 -26.61
N LYS A 329 -1.15 -8.09 -26.78
CA LYS A 329 -1.78 -9.42 -26.93
C LYS A 329 -1.24 -10.25 -28.10
N GLU A 330 -1.08 -9.65 -29.27
CA GLU A 330 -0.65 -10.39 -30.48
C GLU A 330 0.85 -10.22 -30.73
N GLU A 331 1.38 -9.02 -30.48
CA GLU A 331 2.78 -8.73 -30.83
C GLU A 331 3.76 -9.17 -29.75
N ARG A 332 3.35 -9.31 -28.49
CA ARG A 332 4.26 -9.52 -27.34
C ARG A 332 3.76 -10.62 -26.41
N GLU A 333 3.14 -11.65 -26.97
CA GLU A 333 2.58 -12.77 -26.20
C GLU A 333 3.61 -13.45 -25.30
N GLU A 334 4.84 -13.66 -25.78
CA GLU A 334 5.94 -14.25 -24.99
C GLU A 334 6.35 -13.38 -23.79
N ASP A 335 6.36 -12.06 -23.95
CA ASP A 335 6.66 -11.14 -22.84
C ASP A 335 5.51 -11.16 -21.81
N LEU A 336 4.26 -11.25 -22.27
CA LEU A 336 3.09 -11.41 -21.40
C LEU A 336 3.14 -12.74 -20.62
N LYS A 337 3.52 -13.84 -21.27
CA LYS A 337 3.70 -15.15 -20.62
C LYS A 337 4.73 -15.08 -19.50
N LYS A 338 5.86 -14.39 -19.71
CA LYS A 338 6.87 -14.20 -18.65
C LYS A 338 6.34 -13.43 -17.46
N ILE A 339 5.59 -12.35 -17.69
CA ILE A 339 4.97 -11.58 -16.59
C ILE A 339 3.97 -12.45 -15.84
N ARG A 340 3.16 -13.24 -16.56
CA ARG A 340 2.18 -14.15 -15.95
C ARG A 340 2.82 -15.28 -15.15
N LEU A 341 3.98 -15.79 -15.58
CA LEU A 341 4.70 -16.80 -14.81
C LEU A 341 5.20 -16.29 -13.45
N ILE A 342 5.38 -14.97 -13.29
CA ILE A 342 5.69 -14.34 -12.00
C ILE A 342 4.41 -14.12 -11.17
N SER A 343 3.23 -14.14 -11.80
CA SER A 343 1.94 -14.05 -11.11
C SER A 343 1.37 -15.37 -10.62
N GLU A 344 1.95 -16.49 -11.07
CA GLU A 344 1.61 -17.86 -10.68
C GLU A 344 2.55 -18.36 -9.57
#